data_AF-A0A6C7MD65-F1
#
_entry.id   AF-A0A6C7MD65-F1
#
_cell.length_a   1.000
_cell.length_b   1.000
_cell.length_c   1.000
_cell.angle_alpha   90.00
_cell.angle_beta   90.00
_cell.angle_gamma   90.00
#
_symmetry.space_group_name_H-M   'P 1'
#
loop_
_entity.id
_entity.type
_entity.pdbx_description
1 polymer ?
#
loop_
_entity_poly.entity_id
_entity_poly.type
_entity_poly.pdbx_seq_one_letter_code
_entity_poly.pdbx_strand_id
1 'polypeptide(L)'
;MKSDLDIFKKHLGEIQGVNEFKANQICSQINDANDFIGALQVLDMSLKKIEKSILERIDENSDDMQKRTLDATASQLIQNCSFMGTALFGNIFNVYVGKKLFEFEIANPLLILQTSNYEGVLAYIQDKRDEIKIILSELATAITMGETMDNA
;
A
#
# COMPACT_ATOMS: atom_id res chain seq x y z
N MET A 1 18.76 8.51 -35.35
CA MET A 1 17.88 8.84 -34.21
C MET A 1 18.62 8.44 -32.95
N LYS A 2 19.35 9.37 -32.33
CA LYS A 2 19.82 9.19 -30.94
C LYS A 2 18.60 9.50 -30.08
N SER A 3 18.05 8.46 -29.49
CA SER A 3 16.70 8.46 -28.94
C SER A 3 16.59 9.43 -27.76
N ASP A 4 15.42 10.02 -27.60
CA ASP A 4 15.06 10.93 -26.52
C ASP A 4 15.44 10.38 -25.13
N LEU A 5 15.60 9.05 -25.01
CA LEU A 5 16.13 8.33 -23.86
C LEU A 5 17.49 8.85 -23.35
N ASP A 6 18.39 9.29 -24.24
CA ASP A 6 19.70 9.83 -23.85
C ASP A 6 19.57 11.24 -23.25
N ILE A 7 18.55 12.00 -23.67
CA ILE A 7 18.24 13.33 -23.13
C ILE A 7 17.62 13.19 -21.74
N PHE A 8 16.74 12.22 -21.54
CA PHE A 8 16.13 11.90 -20.24
C PHE A 8 17.17 11.51 -19.19
N LYS A 9 18.14 10.65 -19.55
CA LYS A 9 19.23 10.23 -18.64
C LYS A 9 20.12 11.39 -18.19
N LYS A 10 20.33 12.39 -19.05
CA LYS A 10 21.21 13.53 -18.75
C LYS A 10 20.58 14.55 -17.79
N HIS A 11 19.25 14.64 -17.75
CA HIS A 11 18.54 15.57 -16.86
C HIS A 11 18.16 14.97 -15.51
N LEU A 12 17.91 13.66 -15.44
CA LEU A 12 17.49 12.98 -14.22
C LEU A 12 18.65 12.43 -13.38
N GLY A 13 19.89 12.50 -13.89
CA GLY A 13 21.02 11.80 -13.29
C GLY A 13 20.95 10.30 -13.52
N GLU A 14 22.06 9.59 -13.32
CA GLU A 14 22.05 8.13 -13.30
C GLU A 14 21.14 7.69 -12.15
N ILE A 15 20.00 7.08 -12.48
CA ILE A 15 19.19 6.35 -11.51
C ILE A 15 20.04 5.17 -11.07
N GLN A 16 20.89 5.37 -10.06
CA GLN A 16 21.44 4.27 -9.28
C GLN A 16 20.24 3.48 -8.80
N GLY A 17 20.16 2.21 -9.21
CA GLY A 17 19.05 1.32 -8.90
C GLY A 17 18.67 1.46 -7.43
N VAL A 18 17.54 2.13 -7.20
CA VAL A 18 16.97 2.31 -5.88
C VAL A 18 16.75 0.89 -5.36
N ASN A 19 17.38 0.57 -4.23
CA ASN A 19 17.36 -0.71 -3.53
C ASN A 19 16.18 -1.59 -3.96
N GLU A 20 16.47 -2.74 -4.57
CA GLU A 20 15.49 -3.79 -4.82
C GLU A 20 14.66 -3.99 -3.54
N PHE A 21 13.42 -3.51 -3.55
CA PHE A 21 12.47 -3.81 -2.51
C PHE A 21 12.23 -5.31 -2.60
N LYS A 22 12.84 -6.08 -1.67
CA LYS A 22 12.61 -7.51 -1.53
C LYS A 22 11.24 -7.70 -0.89
N ALA A 23 10.19 -7.45 -1.67
CA ALA A 23 8.86 -7.89 -1.33
C ALA A 23 8.91 -9.40 -1.14
N ASN A 24 8.57 -9.88 0.06
CA ASN A 24 8.34 -11.31 0.21
C ASN A 24 7.02 -11.62 -0.50
N GLN A 25 7.09 -12.37 -1.59
CA GLN A 25 5.91 -12.86 -2.30
C GLN A 25 5.30 -13.99 -1.46
N ILE A 26 4.62 -13.64 -0.37
CA ILE A 26 4.03 -14.61 0.54
C ILE A 26 2.64 -14.15 0.91
N CYS A 27 1.64 -14.67 0.19
CA CYS A 27 0.34 -14.87 0.78
C CYS A 27 -0.30 -16.15 0.23
N SER A 28 0.19 -17.31 0.67
CA SER A 28 -0.51 -18.59 0.49
C SER A 28 -1.83 -18.65 1.27
N GLN A 29 -2.22 -17.58 1.96
CA GLN A 29 -3.41 -17.49 2.78
C GLN A 29 -4.55 -16.71 2.11
N ILE A 30 -4.26 -15.82 1.15
CA ILE A 30 -5.30 -15.19 0.36
C ILE A 30 -5.59 -16.11 -0.82
N ASN A 31 -6.56 -16.98 -0.63
CA ASN A 31 -6.86 -18.05 -1.58
C ASN A 31 -8.10 -17.76 -2.42
N ASP A 32 -8.93 -16.81 -1.99
CA ASP A 32 -10.12 -16.40 -2.71
C ASP A 32 -10.34 -14.89 -2.66
N ALA A 33 -11.33 -14.44 -3.44
CA ALA A 33 -11.65 -13.03 -3.59
C ALA A 33 -12.09 -12.38 -2.27
N ASN A 34 -12.74 -13.12 -1.37
CA ASN A 34 -13.24 -12.60 -0.10
C ASN A 34 -12.09 -12.37 0.87
N ASP A 35 -11.13 -13.28 0.92
CA ASP A 35 -9.90 -13.12 1.71
C ASP A 35 -9.10 -11.90 1.24
N PHE A 36 -8.99 -11.73 -0.09
CA PHE A 36 -8.32 -10.58 -0.68
C PHE A 36 -9.04 -9.27 -0.33
N ILE A 37 -10.37 -9.22 -0.45
CA ILE A 37 -11.18 -8.08 -0.01
C ILE A 37 -10.93 -7.79 1.48
N GLY A 38 -10.98 -8.82 2.33
CA GLY A 38 -10.79 -8.69 3.77
C GLY A 38 -9.41 -8.13 4.12
N ALA A 39 -8.36 -8.61 3.47
CA ALA A 39 -7.01 -8.11 3.64
C ALA A 39 -6.90 -6.62 3.25
N LEU A 40 -7.45 -6.23 2.09
CA LEU A 40 -7.45 -4.84 1.64
C LEU A 40 -8.27 -3.92 2.55
N GLN A 41 -9.39 -4.40 3.10
CA GLN A 41 -10.21 -3.63 4.05
C GLN A 41 -9.48 -3.42 5.39
N VAL A 42 -8.84 -4.46 5.92
CA VAL A 42 -8.00 -4.34 7.13
C VAL A 42 -6.86 -3.36 6.90
N LEU A 43 -6.25 -3.40 5.70
CA LEU A 43 -5.19 -2.49 5.34
C LEU A 43 -5.66 -1.04 5.22
N ASP A 44 -6.76 -0.75 4.53
CA ASP A 44 -7.31 0.61 4.40
C ASP A 44 -7.66 1.20 5.78
N MET A 45 -8.23 0.40 6.67
CA MET A 45 -8.50 0.82 8.05
C MET A 45 -7.21 1.18 8.82
N SER A 46 -6.15 0.39 8.66
CA SER A 46 -4.85 0.68 9.27
C SER A 46 -4.21 1.92 8.68
N LEU A 47 -4.23 2.08 7.35
CA LEU A 47 -3.73 3.26 6.64
C LEU A 47 -4.44 4.53 7.10
N LYS A 48 -5.76 4.50 7.26
CA LYS A 48 -6.53 5.63 7.79
C LYS A 48 -6.15 6.02 9.22
N LYS A 49 -5.82 5.04 10.06
CA LYS A 49 -5.34 5.30 11.44
C LYS A 49 -3.93 5.89 11.44
N ILE A 50 -3.05 5.38 10.57
CA ILE A 50 -1.70 5.91 10.41
C ILE A 50 -1.78 7.35 9.90
N GLU A 51 -2.56 7.61 8.84
CA GLU A 51 -2.81 8.95 8.30
C GLU A 51 -3.22 9.93 9.39
N LYS A 52 -4.20 9.57 10.22
CA LYS A 52 -4.63 10.38 11.36
C LYS A 52 -3.49 10.64 12.34
N SER A 53 -2.72 9.62 12.71
CA SER A 53 -1.58 9.75 13.62
C SER A 53 -0.50 10.68 13.06
N ILE A 54 -0.28 10.66 11.73
CA ILE A 54 0.69 11.53 11.05
C ILE A 54 0.17 12.96 10.98
N LEU A 55 -1.12 13.17 10.70
CA LEU A 55 -1.76 14.49 10.73
C LEU A 55 -1.67 15.14 12.11
N GLU A 56 -1.94 14.38 13.17
CA GLU A 56 -1.78 14.87 14.56
C GLU A 56 -0.31 15.12 14.92
N ARG A 57 0.62 14.37 14.31
CA ARG A 57 2.05 14.53 14.52
C ARG A 57 2.57 15.83 13.91
N ILE A 58 2.12 16.18 12.70
CA ILE A 58 2.57 17.41 12.03
C ILE A 58 1.94 18.68 12.61
N ASP A 59 0.90 18.56 13.44
CA ASP A 59 0.32 19.70 14.16
C ASP A 59 1.38 20.42 14.99
N GLU A 60 1.50 21.73 14.76
CA GLU A 60 2.46 22.61 15.44
C GLU A 60 2.16 22.73 16.94
N ASN A 61 0.92 22.47 17.35
CA ASN A 61 0.50 22.51 18.75
C ASN A 61 0.94 21.28 19.56
N SER A 62 1.39 20.20 18.89
CA SER A 62 1.83 18.98 19.55
C SER A 62 3.22 19.17 20.18
N ASP A 63 3.35 18.84 21.46
CA ASP A 63 4.65 18.86 22.15
C ASP A 63 5.54 17.66 21.75
N ASP A 64 6.83 17.71 22.11
CA ASP A 64 7.79 16.66 21.71
C ASP A 64 7.45 15.26 22.26
N MET A 65 6.80 15.18 23.42
CA MET A 65 6.40 13.91 24.01
C MET A 65 5.21 13.31 23.27
N GLN A 66 4.23 14.14 22.91
CA GLN A 66 3.09 13.77 22.07
C GLN A 66 3.57 13.30 20.70
N LYS A 67 4.48 14.05 20.07
CA LYS A 67 5.08 13.71 18.78
C LYS A 67 5.74 12.33 18.80
N ARG A 68 6.57 12.04 19.82
CA ARG A 68 7.18 10.70 20.00
C ARG A 68 6.14 9.59 20.23
N THR A 69 5.08 9.90 20.96
CA THR A 69 3.98 8.95 21.21
C THR A 69 3.23 8.61 19.92
N LEU A 70 3.01 9.60 19.05
CA LEU A 70 2.39 9.43 17.74
C LEU A 70 3.30 8.64 16.79
N ASP A 71 4.61 8.88 16.80
CA ASP A 71 5.58 8.09 16.02
C ASP A 71 5.57 6.60 16.44
N ALA A 72 5.52 6.34 17.76
CA ALA A 72 5.39 4.99 18.30
C ALA A 72 4.04 4.35 17.92
N THR A 73 2.96 5.13 17.95
CA THR A 73 1.61 4.69 17.57
C THR A 73 1.55 4.27 16.11
N ALA A 74 2.06 5.12 15.20
CA ALA A 74 2.13 4.81 13.77
C ALA A 74 2.95 3.53 13.52
N SER A 75 4.10 3.39 14.19
CA SER A 75 4.95 2.20 14.10
C SER A 75 4.22 0.93 14.58
N GLN A 76 3.50 1.02 15.69
CA GLN A 76 2.74 -0.10 16.26
C GLN A 76 1.56 -0.50 15.37
N LEU A 77 0.86 0.46 14.75
CA LEU A 77 -0.20 0.19 13.78
C LEU A 77 0.32 -0.63 12.60
N ILE A 78 1.52 -0.30 12.10
CA ILE A 78 2.17 -1.01 10.99
C ILE A 78 2.56 -2.43 11.41
N GLN A 79 3.22 -2.57 12.56
CA GLN A 79 3.67 -3.87 13.06
C GLN A 79 2.53 -4.84 13.36
N ASN A 80 1.40 -4.34 13.84
CA ASN A 80 0.25 -5.17 14.21
C ASN A 80 -0.75 -5.37 13.06
N CYS A 81 -0.57 -4.68 11.92
CA CYS A 81 -1.46 -4.83 10.78
C CYS A 81 -1.20 -6.19 10.11
N SER A 82 -2.11 -7.13 10.38
CA SER A 82 -2.06 -8.49 9.88
C SER A 82 -3.46 -8.98 9.50
N PHE A 83 -3.50 -9.94 8.58
CA PHE A 83 -4.70 -10.66 8.18
C PHE A 83 -4.38 -12.15 8.23
N MET A 84 -5.24 -12.93 8.89
CA MET A 84 -5.06 -14.38 9.09
C MET A 84 -3.69 -14.80 9.67
N GLY A 85 -3.07 -13.92 10.48
CA GLY A 85 -1.76 -14.16 11.08
C GLY A 85 -0.57 -13.77 10.20
N THR A 86 -0.82 -13.28 8.98
CA THR A 86 0.21 -12.77 8.07
C THR A 86 0.26 -11.25 8.14
N ALA A 87 1.44 -10.67 8.34
CA ALA A 87 1.64 -9.23 8.31
C ALA A 87 1.30 -8.66 6.92
N LEU A 88 0.63 -7.51 6.87
CA LEU A 88 0.25 -6.92 5.58
C LEU A 88 1.37 -6.02 5.01
N PHE A 89 1.91 -5.10 5.81
CA PHE A 89 2.99 -4.24 5.33
C PHE A 89 4.25 -5.04 4.98
N GLY A 90 4.90 -4.67 3.88
CA GLY A 90 6.11 -5.33 3.39
C GLY A 90 5.87 -6.52 2.46
N ASN A 91 4.62 -6.74 2.03
CA ASN A 91 4.23 -7.89 1.22
C ASN A 91 3.45 -7.48 -0.04
N ILE A 92 3.37 -8.43 -0.97
CA ILE A 92 2.51 -8.39 -2.15
C ILE A 92 1.41 -9.43 -1.95
N PHE A 93 0.18 -9.05 -2.26
CA PHE A 93 -0.98 -9.93 -2.27
C PHE A 93 -1.52 -10.05 -3.68
N ASN A 94 -2.01 -11.21 -4.05
CA ASN A 94 -2.71 -11.39 -5.30
C ASN A 94 -3.83 -12.41 -5.20
N VAL A 95 -4.78 -12.31 -6.12
CA VAL A 95 -5.88 -13.26 -6.26
C VAL A 95 -6.35 -13.33 -7.72
N TYR A 96 -6.81 -14.50 -8.13
CA TYR A 96 -7.53 -14.66 -9.40
C TYR A 96 -9.04 -14.63 -9.16
N VAL A 97 -9.74 -13.80 -9.94
CA VAL A 97 -11.20 -13.84 -10.03
C VAL A 97 -11.55 -14.16 -11.49
N GLY A 98 -12.05 -15.38 -11.73
CA GLY A 98 -12.19 -15.92 -13.08
C GLY A 98 -10.84 -16.01 -13.79
N LYS A 99 -10.64 -15.19 -14.83
CA LYS A 99 -9.38 -15.10 -15.60
C LYS A 99 -8.57 -13.84 -15.33
N LYS A 100 -9.03 -12.95 -14.43
CA LYS A 100 -8.36 -11.69 -14.11
C LYS A 100 -7.54 -11.84 -12.84
N LEU A 101 -6.27 -11.44 -12.91
CA LEU A 101 -5.38 -11.30 -11.76
C LEU A 101 -5.57 -9.92 -11.14
N PHE A 102 -5.75 -9.89 -9.84
CA PHE A 102 -5.65 -8.70 -9.01
C PHE A 102 -4.42 -8.82 -8.14
N GLU A 103 -3.62 -7.77 -8.07
CA GLU A 103 -2.41 -7.71 -7.26
C GLU A 103 -2.35 -6.37 -6.54
N PHE A 104 -1.84 -6.38 -5.32
CA PHE A 104 -1.62 -5.17 -4.53
C PHE A 104 -0.33 -5.30 -3.73
N GLU A 105 0.50 -4.27 -3.77
CA GLU A 105 1.77 -4.19 -3.05
C GLU A 105 1.74 -3.03 -2.06
N ILE A 106 2.31 -3.26 -0.87
CA ILE A 106 2.54 -2.17 0.08
C ILE A 106 3.84 -2.30 0.87
N ALA A 107 4.64 -1.25 0.83
CA ALA A 107 5.79 -1.06 1.72
C ALA A 107 5.38 -0.37 3.03
N ASN A 108 6.24 -0.44 4.05
CA ASN A 108 6.10 0.35 5.26
C ASN A 108 6.14 1.86 4.90
N PRO A 109 5.06 2.63 5.14
CA PRO A 109 4.98 4.03 4.73
C PRO A 109 6.00 4.93 5.45
N LEU A 110 6.46 4.56 6.65
CA LEU A 110 7.45 5.34 7.40
C LEU A 110 8.84 5.31 6.77
N LEU A 111 9.12 4.38 5.84
CA LEU A 111 10.39 4.36 5.10
C LEU A 111 10.56 5.60 4.22
N ILE A 112 9.46 6.28 3.85
CA ILE A 112 9.49 7.52 3.07
C ILE A 112 10.21 8.64 3.82
N LEU A 113 10.25 8.60 5.17
CA LEU A 113 10.98 9.57 5.97
C LEU A 113 12.50 9.54 5.73
N GLN A 114 13.02 8.51 5.05
CA GLN A 114 14.43 8.45 4.64
C GLN A 114 14.73 9.36 3.43
N THR A 115 13.71 9.67 2.62
CA THR A 115 13.86 10.42 1.36
C THR A 115 12.98 11.66 1.28
N SER A 116 12.01 11.82 2.19
CA SER A 116 11.03 12.90 2.23
C SER A 116 10.57 13.19 3.68
N ASN A 117 9.52 14.00 3.84
CA ASN A 117 8.91 14.39 5.10
C ASN A 117 7.55 13.66 5.34
N TYR A 118 6.87 14.04 6.42
CA TYR A 118 5.56 13.47 6.78
C TYR A 118 4.48 13.74 5.73
N GLU A 119 4.57 14.84 4.98
CA GLU A 119 3.71 15.12 3.83
C GLU A 119 3.90 14.10 2.72
N GLY A 120 5.14 13.66 2.48
CA GLY A 120 5.44 12.54 1.59
C GLY A 120 4.83 11.22 2.06
N VAL A 121 4.84 10.96 3.37
CA VAL A 121 4.17 9.80 3.97
C VAL A 121 2.66 9.85 3.73
N LEU A 122 2.04 11.02 3.92
CA LEU A 122 0.61 11.23 3.68
C LEU A 122 0.23 11.03 2.21
N ALA A 123 1.03 11.57 1.28
CA ALA A 123 0.79 11.39 -0.16
C ALA A 123 0.80 9.91 -0.55
N TYR A 124 1.81 9.15 -0.10
CA TYR A 124 1.88 7.71 -0.36
C TYR A 124 0.70 6.95 0.25
N ILE A 125 0.30 7.29 1.49
CA ILE A 125 -0.87 6.67 2.12
C ILE A 125 -2.12 6.94 1.26
N GLN A 126 -2.32 8.18 0.83
CA GLN A 126 -3.46 8.55 0.00
C GLN A 126 -3.48 7.78 -1.33
N ASP A 127 -2.36 7.74 -2.03
CA ASP A 127 -2.21 6.98 -3.28
C ASP A 127 -2.57 5.51 -3.09
N LYS A 128 -2.04 4.88 -2.02
CA LYS A 128 -2.33 3.48 -1.71
C LYS A 128 -3.79 3.24 -1.31
N ARG A 129 -4.43 4.16 -0.60
CA ARG A 129 -5.85 4.05 -0.26
C ARG A 129 -6.73 4.20 -1.50
N ASP A 130 -6.35 5.05 -2.45
CA ASP A 130 -7.09 5.19 -3.70
C ASP A 130 -6.89 3.98 -4.62
N GLU A 131 -5.68 3.41 -4.68
CA GLU A 131 -5.41 2.12 -5.33
C GLU A 131 -6.30 1.01 -4.77
N ILE A 132 -6.42 0.90 -3.42
CA ILE A 132 -7.32 -0.07 -2.76
C ILE A 132 -8.77 0.12 -3.22
N LYS A 133 -9.28 1.36 -3.24
CA LYS A 133 -10.67 1.64 -3.66
C LYS A 133 -10.91 1.21 -5.11
N ILE A 134 -9.97 1.50 -6.00
CA ILE A 134 -10.06 1.13 -7.42
C ILE A 134 -10.11 -0.40 -7.54
N ILE A 135 -9.18 -1.11 -6.90
CA ILE A 135 -9.11 -2.57 -6.93
C ILE A 135 -10.40 -3.19 -6.39
N LEU A 136 -10.92 -2.73 -5.24
CA LEU A 136 -12.16 -3.23 -4.67
C LEU A 136 -13.36 -3.01 -5.60
N SER A 137 -13.42 -1.85 -6.27
CA SER A 137 -14.48 -1.56 -7.25
C SER A 137 -14.40 -2.45 -8.49
N GLU A 138 -13.18 -2.68 -9.00
CA GLU A 138 -12.97 -3.56 -10.15
C GLU A 138 -13.24 -5.02 -9.80
N LEU A 139 -12.91 -5.43 -8.58
CA LEU A 139 -13.11 -6.78 -8.10
C LEU A 139 -14.60 -7.07 -7.87
N ALA A 140 -15.36 -6.13 -7.32
CA ALA A 140 -16.83 -6.22 -7.27
C ALA A 140 -17.45 -6.37 -8.68
N THR A 141 -16.92 -5.64 -9.66
CA THR A 141 -17.34 -5.78 -11.08
C THR A 141 -16.99 -7.15 -11.64
N ALA A 142 -15.78 -7.65 -11.36
CA ALA A 142 -15.34 -8.96 -11.84
C ALA A 142 -16.13 -10.12 -11.23
N ILE A 143 -16.49 -10.03 -9.95
CA ILE A 143 -17.34 -11.04 -9.27
C ILE A 143 -18.73 -11.05 -9.92
N THR A 144 -19.38 -9.89 -10.02
CA THR A 144 -20.73 -9.80 -10.60
C THR A 144 -20.79 -10.26 -12.05
N MET A 145 -19.78 -9.92 -12.88
CA MET A 145 -19.69 -10.42 -14.26
C MET A 145 -19.32 -11.90 -14.33
N GLY A 146 -18.46 -12.39 -13.43
CA GLY A 146 -18.08 -13.80 -13.33
C GLY A 146 -19.28 -14.70 -13.01
N GLU A 147 -20.14 -14.28 -12.08
CA GLU A 147 -21.39 -14.99 -11.72
C GLU A 147 -22.40 -15.06 -12.89
N THR A 148 -22.33 -14.13 -13.84
CA THR A 148 -23.21 -14.15 -15.03
C THR A 148 -22.76 -15.10 -16.13
N MET A 149 -21.49 -15.53 -16.15
CA MET A 149 -20.96 -16.40 -17.22
C MET A 149 -21.12 -17.90 -16.95
N ASP A 150 -21.40 -18.30 -15.71
CA ASP A 150 -21.61 -19.72 -15.34
C ASP A 150 -23.08 -20.17 -15.50
N ASN A 151 -23.98 -19.29 -15.96
CA ASN A 151 -25.41 -19.58 -16.16
C ASN A 151 -25.87 -19.53 -17.64
N ALA A 152 -24.97 -19.81 -18.60
CA ALA A 152 -25.29 -19.83 -20.03
C ALA A 152 -25.01 -21.20 -20.69
#